data_AF-A0A414WIA5-F1
#
_entry.id   AF-A0A414WIA5-F1
#
_cell.length_a   1.000
_cell.length_b   1.000
_cell.length_c   1.000
_cell.angle_alpha   90.00
_cell.angle_beta   90.00
_cell.angle_gamma   90.00
#
_symmetry.space_group_name_H-M   'P 1'
#
loop_
_entity.id
_entity.type
_entity.pdbx_description
1 polymer ?
#
loop_
_entity_poly.entity_id
_entity_poly.type
_entity_poly.pdbx_seq_one_letter_code
_entity_poly.pdbx_strand_id
1 'polypeptide(L)'
;MTATPWGFRDILPEEAQAREEIALTVKGCFREHHYLPVETPLLEDKGSLEEGGRIADTPFKLFDDDGRLLVVRPDNTLPIVRLVSTRMRAADLPLRLRYEAPVVRECQRNAGGSRQFTQLGFELIGAGDTAGDVEIVSLVAEAVRKLALPDARIIAGSVRPFKELLAACEDRELAAEALRCVHANDFVGLDARVAASAESDAVKVAISELPRLHGGAEVLDRVDVLLAAAGIVAPLTSELRALVEGLAPGDAQVLSFDFSIMNSFDYYTGLVFKAYAGGLPDPVGSGGRYDSIFTGAFGDGIEVPAAGFAFSLERLEAARTSAEDAASDGDHAAGRGAEGPLRIAVPKGSLKADTLDVLEAAGLDVSELRDPGRHLIVRGRDTRAGEGAVGDIEFVIVRPSDAPAFVGCGGADCGICGWDSLIEADLNLLQLVDLGYGLCTFIEAEPAWRAGQAERNYARRGSLRVATKYPRIASAWYAERGVNADIVSLHGNIELGPIVGMTDRIVDITATGATLRDNDLVITGRIMDCTARFFVNPGAARLDPRVRNLADRLATAVKDKHFEPVAGSAQ
;
A
#
# COMPACT_ATOMS: atom_id res chain seq x y z
N MET A 1 -0.67 2.73 38.56
CA MET A 1 -0.65 3.48 37.29
C MET A 1 -0.54 2.43 36.19
N THR A 2 -1.56 2.25 35.35
CA THR A 2 -1.68 0.98 34.61
C THR A 2 -2.29 1.13 33.22
N ALA A 3 -1.73 2.01 32.38
CA ALA A 3 -1.79 1.89 30.92
C ALA A 3 -0.86 2.92 30.27
N THR A 4 -0.05 2.49 29.31
CA THR A 4 0.53 3.40 28.31
C THR A 4 -0.59 3.93 27.40
N PRO A 5 -0.43 5.13 26.80
CA PRO A 5 -1.40 5.62 25.83
C PRO A 5 -1.56 4.64 24.65
N TRP A 6 -2.76 4.59 24.06
CA TRP A 6 -3.01 3.74 22.89
C TRP A 6 -2.03 4.05 21.75
N GLY A 7 -1.37 3.01 21.24
CA GLY A 7 -0.35 3.09 20.19
C GLY A 7 1.07 3.35 20.70
N PHE A 8 1.28 3.38 22.02
CA PHE A 8 2.58 3.55 22.67
C PHE A 8 2.85 2.38 23.61
N ARG A 9 4.12 1.97 23.72
CA ARG A 9 4.54 0.86 24.58
C ARG A 9 5.89 1.15 25.25
N ASP A 10 6.10 0.54 26.41
CA ASP A 10 7.42 0.46 27.03
C ASP A 10 8.27 -0.59 26.31
N ILE A 11 9.57 -0.33 26.20
CA ILE A 11 10.56 -1.24 25.63
C ILE A 11 11.36 -1.83 26.79
N LEU A 12 11.33 -3.15 26.94
CA LEU A 12 11.99 -3.85 28.05
C LEU A 12 13.51 -3.99 27.81
N PRO A 13 14.33 -4.25 28.85
CA PRO A 13 15.79 -4.24 28.73
C PRO A 13 16.36 -5.15 27.63
N GLU A 14 15.84 -6.36 27.45
CA GLU A 14 16.31 -7.30 26.42
C GLU A 14 16.04 -6.75 25.02
N GLU A 15 14.82 -6.22 24.82
CA GLU A 15 14.42 -5.57 23.56
C GLU A 15 15.24 -4.30 23.30
N ALA A 16 15.45 -3.49 24.33
CA ALA A 16 16.23 -2.26 24.26
C ALA A 16 17.70 -2.52 23.88
N GLN A 17 18.30 -3.60 24.41
CA GLN A 17 19.65 -4.02 24.03
C GLN A 17 19.72 -4.45 22.57
N ALA A 18 18.78 -5.28 22.09
CA ALA A 18 18.73 -5.69 20.69
C ALA A 18 18.58 -4.48 19.74
N ARG A 19 17.72 -3.52 20.10
CA ARG A 19 17.57 -2.26 19.38
C ARG A 19 18.85 -1.42 19.35
N GLU A 20 19.56 -1.34 20.48
CA GLU A 20 20.83 -0.61 20.56
C GLU A 20 21.89 -1.21 19.62
N GLU A 21 22.02 -2.54 19.58
CA GLU A 21 22.96 -3.25 18.71
C GLU A 21 22.66 -3.02 17.21
N ILE A 22 21.38 -3.05 16.83
CA ILE A 22 20.93 -2.73 15.47
C ILE A 22 21.29 -1.28 15.13
N ALA A 23 20.94 -0.33 16.01
CA ALA A 23 21.21 1.09 15.79
C ALA A 23 22.71 1.37 15.68
N LEU A 24 23.55 0.76 16.52
CA LEU A 24 25.01 0.88 16.44
C LEU A 24 25.57 0.37 15.12
N THR A 25 25.06 -0.77 14.63
CA THR A 25 25.47 -1.36 13.34
C THR A 25 25.13 -0.41 12.19
N VAL A 26 23.87 0.03 12.11
CA VAL A 26 23.40 0.93 11.03
C VAL A 26 24.13 2.28 11.05
N LYS A 27 24.22 2.93 12.22
CA LYS A 27 24.98 4.19 12.38
C LYS A 27 26.46 4.02 12.07
N GLY A 28 27.02 2.85 12.38
CA GLY A 28 28.40 2.48 12.07
C GLY A 28 28.66 2.54 10.56
N CYS A 29 27.76 1.94 9.77
CA CYS A 29 27.81 2.01 8.30
C CYS A 29 27.80 3.47 7.83
N PHE A 30 26.81 4.27 8.24
CA PHE A 30 26.71 5.66 7.79
C PHE A 30 27.94 6.50 8.18
N ARG A 31 28.50 6.26 9.38
CA ARG A 31 29.71 6.94 9.86
C ARG A 31 30.95 6.59 9.04
N GLU A 32 31.10 5.33 8.61
CA GLU A 32 32.21 4.89 7.75
C GLU A 32 32.23 5.64 6.41
N HIS A 33 31.07 6.08 5.94
CA HIS A 33 30.90 6.91 4.73
C HIS A 33 30.75 8.42 5.05
N HIS A 34 31.24 8.86 6.21
CA HIS A 34 31.32 10.26 6.62
C HIS A 34 29.98 10.99 6.80
N TYR A 35 28.87 10.27 7.03
CA TYR A 35 27.62 10.91 7.41
C TYR A 35 27.70 11.41 8.86
N LEU A 36 27.54 12.72 9.02
CA LEU A 36 27.61 13.41 10.30
C LEU A 36 26.27 13.35 11.04
N PRO A 37 26.27 13.13 12.37
CA PRO A 37 25.03 13.12 13.12
C PRO A 37 24.37 14.51 13.13
N VAL A 38 23.05 14.53 12.97
CA VAL A 38 22.22 15.72 13.13
C VAL A 38 21.04 15.41 14.04
N GLU A 39 20.64 16.39 14.84
CA GLU A 39 19.46 16.31 15.70
C GLU A 39 18.56 17.51 15.45
N THR A 40 17.27 17.24 15.33
CA THR A 40 16.21 18.25 15.22
C THR A 40 15.30 18.17 16.45
N PRO A 41 14.59 19.26 16.79
CA PRO A 41 13.58 19.22 17.85
C PRO A 41 12.52 18.12 17.62
N LEU A 42 11.99 17.57 18.72
CA LEU A 42 10.85 16.64 18.67
C LEU A 42 9.55 17.36 18.27
N LEU A 43 9.42 18.61 18.72
CA LEU A 43 8.28 19.49 18.46
C LEU A 43 8.67 20.49 17.38
N GLU A 44 7.81 20.60 16.37
CA GLU A 44 7.98 21.51 15.24
C GLU A 44 6.75 22.41 15.11
N ASP A 45 6.96 23.62 14.58
CA ASP A 45 5.87 24.47 14.15
C ASP A 45 5.25 23.89 12.86
N LYS A 46 3.92 23.76 12.83
CA LYS A 46 3.24 23.12 11.69
C LYS A 46 3.48 23.88 10.38
N GLY A 47 3.38 25.21 10.42
CA GLY A 47 3.56 26.05 9.23
C GLY A 47 4.99 25.94 8.68
N SER A 48 5.97 25.92 9.57
CA SER A 48 7.39 25.78 9.21
C SER A 48 7.72 24.45 8.53
N LEU A 49 7.06 23.35 8.91
CA LEU A 49 7.20 22.07 8.21
C LEU A 49 6.46 22.06 6.87
N GLU A 50 5.28 22.68 6.80
CA GLU A 50 4.49 22.78 5.57
C GLU A 50 5.17 23.68 4.50
N GLU A 51 5.96 24.67 4.93
CA GLU A 51 6.86 25.43 4.05
C GLU A 51 7.99 24.57 3.47
N GLY A 52 8.48 23.59 4.25
CA GLY A 52 9.52 22.66 3.82
C GLY A 52 9.03 21.57 2.87
N GLY A 53 7.73 21.28 2.83
CA GLY A 53 7.14 20.27 1.96
C GLY A 53 5.78 19.77 2.43
N ARG A 54 5.18 18.85 1.66
CA ARG A 54 3.90 18.23 2.02
C ARG A 54 4.12 17.16 3.10
N ILE A 55 3.43 17.32 4.23
CA ILE A 55 3.38 16.29 5.26
C ILE A 55 2.49 15.14 4.75
N ALA A 56 3.09 13.99 4.43
CA ALA A 56 2.37 12.83 3.92
C ALA A 56 1.59 12.09 5.04
N ASP A 57 2.21 11.94 6.21
CA ASP A 57 1.64 11.25 7.37
C ASP A 57 0.93 12.22 8.31
N THR A 58 -0.23 11.85 8.85
CA THR A 58 -0.95 12.76 9.77
C THR A 58 -0.15 12.94 11.07
N PRO A 59 0.35 14.14 11.38
CA PRO A 59 1.14 14.34 12.59
C PRO A 59 0.25 14.47 13.82
N PHE A 60 0.79 14.13 14.99
CA PHE A 60 0.16 14.50 16.25
C PHE A 60 0.22 16.00 16.45
N LYS A 61 -0.91 16.58 16.83
CA LYS A 61 -1.09 18.02 17.03
C LYS A 61 -1.26 18.31 18.51
N LEU A 62 -0.62 19.37 18.97
CA LEU A 62 -0.73 19.87 20.33
C LEU A 62 -0.64 21.40 20.33
N PHE A 63 -1.16 22.02 21.38
CA PHE A 63 -1.00 23.45 21.62
C PHE A 63 -0.03 23.63 22.78
N ASP A 64 0.88 24.60 22.66
CA ASP A 64 1.64 25.08 23.81
C ASP A 64 0.78 26.00 24.70
N ASP A 65 1.35 26.43 25.83
CA ASP A 65 0.67 27.32 26.79
C ASP A 65 0.37 28.71 26.20
N ASP A 66 1.04 29.10 25.10
CA ASP A 66 0.80 30.34 24.36
C ASP A 66 -0.26 30.17 23.25
N GLY A 67 -0.84 28.97 23.09
CA GLY A 67 -1.87 28.66 22.10
C GLY A 67 -1.33 28.44 20.68
N ARG A 68 -0.03 28.24 20.50
CA ARG A 68 0.57 27.93 19.20
C ARG A 68 0.36 26.47 18.86
N LEU A 69 -0.04 26.20 17.61
CA LEU A 69 -0.20 24.85 17.11
C LEU A 69 1.15 24.24 16.76
N LEU A 70 1.61 23.31 17.58
CA LEU A 70 2.80 22.51 17.35
C LEU A 70 2.43 21.12 16.85
N VAL A 71 3.40 20.45 16.25
CA VAL A 71 3.31 19.04 15.88
C VAL A 71 4.46 18.25 16.45
N VAL A 72 4.19 17.01 16.84
CA VAL A 72 5.25 16.02 17.03
C VAL A 72 5.68 15.55 15.64
N ARG A 73 6.98 15.57 15.36
CA ARG A 73 7.51 15.25 14.03
C ARG A 73 7.00 13.88 13.52
N PRO A 74 6.40 13.80 12.32
CA PRO A 74 5.95 12.53 11.72
C PRO A 74 7.04 11.81 10.92
N ASP A 75 8.10 12.53 10.57
CA ASP A 75 9.31 12.11 9.85
C ASP A 75 10.51 12.97 10.29
N ASN A 76 11.72 12.59 9.88
CA ASN A 76 12.94 13.36 10.15
C ASN A 76 13.44 14.19 8.95
N THR A 77 12.98 13.90 7.74
CA THR A 77 13.47 14.54 6.52
C THR A 77 13.02 16.01 6.46
N LEU A 78 11.74 16.32 6.71
CA LEU A 78 11.25 17.71 6.71
C LEU A 78 11.93 18.59 7.81
N PRO A 79 12.09 18.12 9.06
CA PRO A 79 12.91 18.83 10.03
C PRO A 79 14.36 19.09 9.59
N ILE A 80 14.99 18.12 8.90
CA ILE A 80 16.36 18.28 8.38
C ILE A 80 16.38 19.30 7.23
N VAL A 81 15.41 19.25 6.33
CA VAL A 81 15.23 20.26 5.27
C VAL A 81 15.15 21.65 5.89
N ARG A 82 14.27 21.84 6.89
CA ARG A 82 14.15 23.11 7.61
C ARG A 82 15.48 23.54 8.22
N LEU A 83 16.20 22.64 8.87
CA LEU A 83 17.50 22.92 9.49
C LEU A 83 18.53 23.35 8.45
N VAL A 84 18.65 22.62 7.35
CA VAL A 84 19.61 22.88 6.27
C VAL A 84 19.31 24.22 5.60
N SER A 85 18.04 24.49 5.26
CA SER A 85 17.60 25.72 4.61
C SER A 85 17.75 26.97 5.49
N THR A 86 17.79 26.83 6.82
CA THR A 86 17.80 27.98 7.74
C THR A 86 19.11 28.18 8.50
N ARG A 87 19.93 27.12 8.65
CA ARG A 87 21.14 27.14 9.49
C ARG A 87 22.42 26.79 8.75
N MET A 88 22.33 26.23 7.55
CA MET A 88 23.49 25.87 6.74
C MET A 88 23.62 26.79 5.52
N ARG A 89 24.76 26.73 4.83
CA ARG A 89 25.07 27.58 3.68
C ARG A 89 25.24 26.71 2.45
N ALA A 90 25.00 27.28 1.27
CA ALA A 90 25.27 26.61 -0.01
C ALA A 90 26.72 26.14 -0.13
N ALA A 91 27.66 26.86 0.48
CA ALA A 91 29.09 26.50 0.52
C ALA A 91 29.40 25.23 1.34
N ASP A 92 28.45 24.73 2.14
CA ASP A 92 28.59 23.51 2.92
C ASP A 92 28.20 22.25 2.14
N LEU A 93 27.63 22.40 0.93
CA LEU A 93 27.24 21.30 0.06
C LEU A 93 28.46 20.61 -0.59
N PRO A 94 28.42 19.28 -0.84
CA PRO A 94 27.33 18.37 -0.49
C PRO A 94 27.37 17.97 1.01
N LEU A 95 26.19 17.87 1.62
CA LEU A 95 26.00 17.45 2.99
C LEU A 95 25.66 15.97 3.06
N ARG A 96 26.28 15.27 4.01
CA ARG A 96 25.99 13.88 4.38
C ARG A 96 25.58 13.85 5.84
N LEU A 97 24.28 13.73 6.11
CA LEU A 97 23.71 13.83 7.45
C LEU A 97 23.05 12.50 7.84
N ARG A 98 23.22 12.05 9.09
CA ARG A 98 22.54 10.86 9.64
C ARG A 98 21.81 11.18 10.93
N TYR A 99 20.78 10.40 11.23
CA TYR A 99 19.97 10.55 12.42
C TYR A 99 19.49 9.22 12.97
N GLU A 100 19.19 9.23 14.26
CA GLU A 100 18.44 8.21 14.98
C GLU A 100 17.42 8.95 15.83
N ALA A 101 16.13 8.77 15.54
CA ALA A 101 15.11 9.59 16.16
C ALA A 101 13.75 8.91 16.16
N PRO A 102 12.99 8.98 17.27
CA PRO A 102 11.59 8.59 17.26
C PRO A 102 10.77 9.59 16.43
N VAL A 103 9.76 9.05 15.76
CA VAL A 103 8.71 9.80 15.07
C VAL A 103 7.35 9.32 15.55
N VAL A 104 6.34 10.19 15.44
CA VAL A 104 5.01 9.91 15.96
C VAL A 104 3.95 10.27 14.92
N ARG A 105 3.05 9.33 14.63
CA ARG A 105 2.03 9.44 13.58
C ARG A 105 0.65 9.10 14.11
N GLU A 106 -0.34 9.88 13.71
CA GLU A 106 -1.73 9.49 13.88
C GLU A 106 -2.05 8.30 12.97
N CYS A 107 -2.82 7.35 13.50
CA CYS A 107 -3.32 6.21 12.74
C CYS A 107 -4.79 5.99 13.08
N GLN A 108 -5.51 5.27 12.23
CA GLN A 108 -6.87 4.86 12.57
C GLN A 108 -6.85 3.82 13.70
N ARG A 109 -7.86 3.87 14.57
CA ARG A 109 -8.05 2.85 15.60
C ARG A 109 -8.26 1.49 14.94
N ASN A 110 -7.71 0.44 15.55
CA ASN A 110 -7.82 -0.95 15.12
C ASN A 110 -7.06 -1.32 13.83
N ALA A 111 -6.23 -0.42 13.28
CA ALA A 111 -5.35 -0.72 12.13
C ALA A 111 -4.13 -1.60 12.49
N GLY A 112 -3.94 -1.97 13.76
CA GLY A 112 -2.82 -2.79 14.22
C GLY A 112 -1.44 -2.11 14.25
N GLY A 113 -1.33 -0.86 13.79
CA GLY A 113 -0.07 -0.10 13.75
C GLY A 113 0.32 0.56 15.08
N SER A 114 1.63 0.74 15.29
CA SER A 114 2.19 1.59 16.35
C SER A 114 2.08 3.07 15.97
N ARG A 115 1.88 3.94 16.95
CA ARG A 115 1.84 5.41 16.75
C ARG A 115 3.20 6.06 16.99
N GLN A 116 4.14 5.32 17.57
CA GLN A 116 5.54 5.74 17.73
C GLN A 116 6.47 4.63 17.22
N PHE A 117 7.51 5.02 16.49
CA PHE A 117 8.59 4.15 16.07
C PHE A 117 9.88 4.95 15.83
N THR A 118 11.02 4.28 15.79
CA THR A 118 12.34 4.92 15.63
C THR A 118 12.83 4.78 14.20
N GLN A 119 13.20 5.91 13.61
CA GLN A 119 13.86 5.95 12.30
C GLN A 119 15.38 6.01 12.46
N LEU A 120 16.07 5.18 11.69
CA LEU A 120 17.52 5.23 11.49
C LEU A 120 17.78 5.61 10.04
N GLY A 121 18.19 6.85 9.79
CA GLY A 121 18.25 7.35 8.42
C GLY A 121 19.42 8.25 8.13
N PHE A 122 19.54 8.58 6.85
CA PHE A 122 20.51 9.51 6.32
C PHE A 122 19.92 10.36 5.20
N GLU A 123 20.47 11.56 5.02
CA GLU A 123 20.16 12.49 3.94
C GLU A 123 21.46 12.90 3.24
N LEU A 124 21.49 12.76 1.92
CA LEU A 124 22.51 13.25 1.00
C LEU A 124 21.96 14.46 0.26
N ILE A 125 22.51 15.65 0.52
CA ILE A 125 21.97 16.92 0.03
C ILE A 125 23.04 17.66 -0.78
N GLY A 126 22.72 18.08 -1.99
CA GLY A 126 23.63 18.76 -2.91
C GLY A 126 24.47 17.83 -3.80
N ALA A 127 24.19 16.52 -3.81
CA ALA A 127 24.80 15.56 -4.74
C ALA A 127 23.71 14.82 -5.52
N GLY A 128 23.54 15.19 -6.80
CA GLY A 128 22.45 14.71 -7.65
C GLY A 128 22.89 13.92 -8.87
N ASP A 129 24.15 13.57 -8.96
CA ASP A 129 24.68 12.74 -10.05
C ASP A 129 24.45 11.24 -9.76
N THR A 130 24.81 10.39 -10.72
CA THR A 130 24.77 8.93 -10.57
C THR A 130 25.59 8.45 -9.37
N ALA A 131 26.69 9.13 -9.05
CA ALA A 131 27.52 8.76 -7.91
C ALA A 131 26.75 8.87 -6.58
N GLY A 132 25.90 9.90 -6.44
CA GLY A 132 24.99 10.03 -5.30
C GLY A 132 24.00 8.86 -5.19
N ASP A 133 23.37 8.43 -6.30
CA ASP A 133 22.43 7.29 -6.28
C ASP A 133 23.11 5.97 -5.90
N VAL A 134 24.31 5.73 -6.46
CA VAL A 134 25.12 4.56 -6.13
C VAL A 134 25.51 4.59 -4.65
N GLU A 135 25.91 5.74 -4.12
CA GLU A 135 26.29 5.91 -2.72
C GLU A 135 25.14 5.52 -1.78
N ILE A 136 23.95 6.11 -1.96
CA ILE A 136 22.81 5.89 -1.06
C ILE A 136 22.30 4.45 -1.10
N VAL A 137 22.30 3.80 -2.27
CA VAL A 137 21.87 2.40 -2.40
C VAL A 137 22.93 1.46 -1.83
N SER A 138 24.22 1.75 -2.04
CA SER A 138 25.33 0.97 -1.45
C SER A 138 25.31 1.01 0.08
N LEU A 139 25.01 2.16 0.67
CA LEU A 139 24.86 2.32 2.12
C LEU A 139 23.76 1.41 2.70
N VAL A 140 22.63 1.33 2.01
CA VAL A 140 21.52 0.46 2.40
C VAL A 140 21.88 -1.01 2.23
N ALA A 141 22.51 -1.38 1.10
CA ALA A 141 22.99 -2.74 0.86
C ALA A 141 24.01 -3.19 1.91
N GLU A 142 24.94 -2.32 2.28
CA GLU A 142 25.92 -2.58 3.33
C GLU A 142 25.26 -2.76 4.69
N ALA A 143 24.32 -1.90 5.08
CA ALA A 143 23.62 -1.99 6.36
C ALA A 143 22.81 -3.29 6.46
N VAL A 144 22.06 -3.63 5.41
CA VAL A 144 21.29 -4.88 5.29
C VAL A 144 22.19 -6.11 5.43
N ARG A 145 23.35 -6.11 4.75
CA ARG A 145 24.34 -7.19 4.80
C ARG A 145 25.00 -7.31 6.17
N LYS A 146 25.41 -6.20 6.80
CA LYS A 146 26.02 -6.19 8.14
C LYS A 146 25.03 -6.63 9.22
N LEU A 147 23.73 -6.36 9.04
CA LEU A 147 22.68 -6.86 9.92
C LEU A 147 22.30 -8.33 9.68
N ALA A 148 22.80 -8.95 8.61
CA ALA A 148 22.48 -10.32 8.20
C ALA A 148 20.96 -10.57 8.11
N LEU A 149 20.22 -9.64 7.52
CA LEU A 149 18.77 -9.78 7.37
C LEU A 149 18.44 -10.98 6.44
N PRO A 150 17.46 -11.83 6.81
CA PRO A 150 17.07 -12.98 6.00
C PRO A 150 16.48 -12.52 4.66
N ASP A 151 16.78 -13.25 3.58
CA ASP A 151 16.24 -13.03 2.23
C ASP A 151 16.18 -11.58 1.76
N ALA A 152 17.16 -10.78 2.17
CA ALA A 152 17.07 -9.36 1.99
C ALA A 152 17.13 -8.95 0.52
N ARG A 153 16.28 -7.97 0.18
CA ARG A 153 16.15 -7.43 -1.18
C ARG A 153 16.01 -5.91 -1.13
N ILE A 154 16.63 -5.24 -2.08
CA ILE A 154 16.42 -3.83 -2.36
C ILE A 154 15.59 -3.76 -3.65
N ILE A 155 14.41 -3.19 -3.54
CA ILE A 155 13.51 -2.99 -4.68
C ILE A 155 13.56 -1.52 -5.06
N ALA A 156 14.02 -1.23 -6.27
CA ALA A 156 14.13 0.12 -6.81
C ALA A 156 13.11 0.37 -7.95
N GLY A 157 12.86 1.64 -8.22
CA GLY A 157 12.08 2.11 -9.36
C GLY A 157 12.33 3.59 -9.56
N SER A 158 11.65 4.18 -10.54
CA SER A 158 11.69 5.63 -10.76
C SER A 158 10.30 6.13 -11.06
N VAL A 159 9.95 7.30 -10.52
CA VAL A 159 8.67 7.98 -10.83
C VAL A 159 8.69 8.62 -12.22
N ARG A 160 9.86 8.82 -12.82
CA ARG A 160 10.03 9.60 -14.06
C ARG A 160 9.35 8.96 -15.27
N PRO A 161 9.52 7.64 -15.55
CA PRO A 161 8.87 6.98 -16.68
C PRO A 161 7.35 7.19 -16.74
N PHE A 162 6.66 6.98 -15.63
CA PHE A 162 5.22 7.11 -15.59
C PHE A 162 4.75 8.57 -15.59
N LYS A 163 5.48 9.48 -14.90
CA LYS A 163 5.17 10.93 -14.96
C LYS A 163 5.22 11.45 -16.40
N GLU A 164 6.25 11.08 -17.15
CA GLU A 164 6.38 11.50 -18.55
C GLU A 164 5.27 10.89 -19.42
N LEU A 165 4.94 9.61 -19.18
CA LEU A 165 3.83 8.95 -19.87
C LEU A 165 2.49 9.65 -19.64
N LEU A 166 2.18 10.02 -18.40
CA LEU A 166 0.96 10.75 -18.07
C LEU A 166 0.99 12.19 -18.61
N ALA A 167 2.16 12.83 -18.67
CA ALA A 167 2.31 14.16 -19.25
C ALA A 167 2.05 14.16 -20.78
N ALA A 168 2.47 13.09 -21.47
CA ALA A 168 2.25 12.87 -22.89
C ALA A 168 0.81 12.42 -23.23
N CYS A 169 0.08 11.85 -22.28
CA CYS A 169 -1.34 11.46 -22.43
C CYS A 169 -2.21 12.70 -22.75
N GLU A 170 -2.97 12.64 -23.85
CA GLU A 170 -3.87 13.72 -24.29
C GLU A 170 -5.13 13.76 -23.42
N ASP A 171 -5.64 12.58 -23.04
CA ASP A 171 -6.74 12.40 -22.11
C ASP A 171 -6.29 12.73 -20.67
N ARG A 172 -6.53 13.98 -20.26
CA ARG A 172 -6.14 14.48 -18.94
C ARG A 172 -6.95 13.87 -17.79
N GLU A 173 -8.16 13.40 -18.07
CA GLU A 173 -8.96 12.70 -17.06
C GLU A 173 -8.38 11.30 -16.82
N LEU A 174 -8.08 10.56 -17.90
CA LEU A 174 -7.36 9.30 -17.79
C LEU A 174 -6.03 9.48 -17.06
N ALA A 175 -5.23 10.50 -17.41
CA ALA A 175 -3.94 10.70 -16.78
C ALA A 175 -4.06 10.90 -15.25
N ALA A 176 -5.04 11.69 -14.81
CA ALA A 176 -5.29 11.94 -13.40
C ALA A 176 -5.85 10.71 -12.67
N GLU A 177 -6.74 9.94 -13.31
CA GLU A 177 -7.27 8.70 -12.76
C GLU A 177 -6.23 7.58 -12.70
N ALA A 178 -5.38 7.45 -13.74
CA ALA A 178 -4.30 6.48 -13.78
C ALA A 178 -3.32 6.72 -12.63
N LEU A 179 -2.95 7.98 -12.37
CA LEU A 179 -2.14 8.33 -11.22
C LEU A 179 -2.82 7.93 -9.89
N ARG A 180 -4.11 8.26 -9.73
CA ARG A 180 -4.89 7.88 -8.53
C ARG A 180 -4.91 6.37 -8.33
N CYS A 181 -5.19 5.59 -9.37
CA CYS A 181 -5.23 4.14 -9.33
C CYS A 181 -3.86 3.55 -8.97
N VAL A 182 -2.76 4.06 -9.53
CA VAL A 182 -1.41 3.59 -9.17
C VAL A 182 -1.05 3.93 -7.73
N HIS A 183 -1.44 5.11 -7.21
CA HIS A 183 -1.25 5.46 -5.79
C HIS A 183 -2.04 4.54 -4.85
N ALA A 184 -3.27 4.19 -5.25
CA ALA A 184 -4.14 3.30 -4.49
C ALA A 184 -3.79 1.81 -4.68
N ASN A 185 -2.79 1.48 -5.50
CA ASN A 185 -2.52 0.13 -6.01
C ASN A 185 -3.77 -0.58 -6.58
N ASP A 186 -4.69 0.18 -7.17
CA ASP A 186 -5.91 -0.32 -7.80
C ASP A 186 -5.68 -0.54 -9.29
N PHE A 187 -4.97 -1.62 -9.64
CA PHE A 187 -4.69 -1.89 -11.05
C PHE A 187 -5.91 -2.45 -11.80
N VAL A 188 -6.89 -2.99 -11.08
CA VAL A 188 -8.20 -3.34 -11.65
C VAL A 188 -8.95 -2.07 -12.10
N GLY A 189 -8.98 -1.06 -11.23
CA GLY A 189 -9.55 0.26 -11.55
C GLY A 189 -8.80 0.94 -12.70
N LEU A 190 -7.46 0.84 -12.72
CA LEU A 190 -6.63 1.35 -13.81
C LEU A 190 -7.05 0.76 -15.16
N ASP A 191 -7.17 -0.56 -15.25
CA ASP A 191 -7.52 -1.26 -16.49
C ASP A 191 -8.92 -0.86 -16.98
N ALA A 192 -9.89 -0.68 -16.07
CA ALA A 192 -11.23 -0.22 -16.42
C ALA A 192 -11.22 1.21 -17.00
N ARG A 193 -10.40 2.12 -16.46
CA ARG A 193 -10.27 3.50 -16.98
C ARG A 193 -9.55 3.53 -18.33
N VAL A 194 -8.48 2.76 -18.47
CA VAL A 194 -7.73 2.61 -19.73
C VAL A 194 -8.63 2.06 -20.84
N ALA A 195 -9.44 1.05 -20.54
CA ALA A 195 -10.37 0.44 -21.51
C ALA A 195 -11.45 1.43 -22.00
N ALA A 196 -11.87 2.37 -21.15
CA ALA A 196 -12.88 3.38 -21.50
C ALA A 196 -12.33 4.59 -22.28
N SER A 197 -11.00 4.77 -22.32
CA SER A 197 -10.39 5.94 -22.94
C SER A 197 -10.34 5.87 -24.47
N ALA A 198 -10.25 7.04 -25.12
CA ALA A 198 -10.06 7.18 -26.57
C ALA A 198 -8.57 7.21 -26.99
N GLU A 199 -7.63 7.11 -26.05
CA GLU A 199 -6.19 7.07 -26.33
C GLU A 199 -5.78 5.96 -27.30
N SER A 200 -4.59 6.13 -27.90
CA SER A 200 -3.99 5.12 -28.76
C SER A 200 -3.72 3.81 -27.99
N ASP A 201 -3.78 2.67 -28.68
CA ASP A 201 -3.51 1.37 -28.06
C ASP A 201 -2.12 1.30 -27.42
N ALA A 202 -1.12 1.96 -28.01
CA ALA A 202 0.23 2.01 -27.46
C ALA A 202 0.29 2.75 -26.11
N VAL A 203 -0.37 3.91 -26.00
CA VAL A 203 -0.47 4.68 -24.75
C VAL A 203 -1.26 3.90 -23.70
N LYS A 204 -2.38 3.29 -24.09
CA LYS A 204 -3.21 2.44 -23.21
C LYS A 204 -2.40 1.28 -22.62
N VAL A 205 -1.68 0.55 -23.47
CA VAL A 205 -0.80 -0.55 -23.04
C VAL A 205 0.31 -0.03 -22.12
N ALA A 206 0.96 1.08 -22.47
CA ALA A 206 2.01 1.65 -21.62
C ALA A 206 1.48 2.06 -20.23
N ILE A 207 0.29 2.68 -20.16
CA ILE A 207 -0.31 3.12 -18.88
C ILE A 207 -0.67 1.92 -18.00
N SER A 208 -1.24 0.86 -18.58
CA SER A 208 -1.62 -0.35 -17.83
C SER A 208 -0.41 -1.20 -17.42
N GLU A 209 0.58 -1.38 -18.31
CA GLU A 209 1.68 -2.33 -18.11
C GLU A 209 2.85 -1.75 -17.32
N LEU A 210 3.20 -0.47 -17.49
CA LEU A 210 4.39 0.11 -16.86
C LEU A 210 4.41 -0.08 -15.33
N PRO A 211 3.33 0.21 -14.58
CA PRO A 211 3.28 -0.01 -13.12
C PRO A 211 3.36 -1.49 -12.71
N ARG A 212 3.16 -2.42 -13.64
CA ARG A 212 3.18 -3.87 -13.39
C ARG A 212 4.55 -4.48 -13.63
N LEU A 213 5.46 -3.77 -14.28
CA LEU A 213 6.81 -4.24 -14.57
C LEU A 213 7.63 -4.44 -13.31
N HIS A 214 8.20 -5.64 -13.19
CA HIS A 214 9.07 -6.03 -12.09
C HIS A 214 10.07 -7.11 -12.54
N GLY A 215 11.20 -7.27 -11.84
CA GLY A 215 12.26 -8.21 -12.19
C GLY A 215 13.66 -7.65 -12.00
N GLY A 216 14.65 -8.18 -12.72
CA GLY A 216 16.02 -7.70 -12.72
C GLY A 216 16.23 -6.51 -13.68
N ALA A 217 17.49 -6.28 -14.05
CA ALA A 217 17.87 -5.17 -14.93
C ALA A 217 17.24 -5.24 -16.33
N GLU A 218 16.85 -6.43 -16.79
CA GLU A 218 16.14 -6.65 -18.07
C GLU A 218 14.80 -5.92 -18.16
N VAL A 219 14.20 -5.58 -17.01
CA VAL A 219 12.95 -4.82 -16.95
C VAL A 219 13.13 -3.40 -17.49
N LEU A 220 14.32 -2.82 -17.35
CA LEU A 220 14.59 -1.46 -17.83
C LEU A 220 14.46 -1.39 -19.35
N ASP A 221 14.85 -2.45 -20.07
CA ASP A 221 14.65 -2.56 -21.53
C ASP A 221 13.16 -2.58 -21.88
N ARG A 222 12.34 -3.29 -21.08
CA ARG A 222 10.89 -3.36 -21.29
C ARG A 222 10.20 -2.01 -21.08
N VAL A 223 10.65 -1.24 -20.08
CA VAL A 223 10.16 0.13 -19.85
C VAL A 223 10.45 1.01 -21.07
N ASP A 224 11.70 1.01 -21.55
CA ASP A 224 12.10 1.84 -22.70
C ASP A 224 11.33 1.45 -23.97
N VAL A 225 11.11 0.15 -24.20
CA VAL A 225 10.30 -0.34 -25.34
C VAL A 225 8.85 0.14 -25.25
N LEU A 226 8.23 0.07 -24.07
CA LEU A 226 6.85 0.54 -23.87
C LEU A 226 6.71 2.04 -24.08
N LEU A 227 7.64 2.83 -23.53
CA LEU A 227 7.66 4.28 -23.69
C LEU A 227 7.88 4.67 -25.15
N ALA A 228 8.83 4.02 -25.84
CA ALA A 228 9.11 4.29 -27.25
C ALA A 228 7.89 3.98 -28.13
N ALA A 229 7.17 2.89 -27.85
CA ALA A 229 5.92 2.56 -28.54
C ALA A 229 4.83 3.62 -28.32
N ALA A 230 4.79 4.23 -27.13
CA ALA A 230 3.92 5.36 -26.80
C ALA A 230 4.44 6.73 -27.31
N GLY A 231 5.54 6.76 -28.07
CA GLY A 231 6.10 7.99 -28.66
C GLY A 231 7.07 8.77 -27.75
N ILE A 232 7.47 8.20 -26.62
CA ILE A 232 8.36 8.82 -25.64
C ILE A 232 9.78 8.28 -25.85
N VAL A 233 10.68 9.12 -26.37
CA VAL A 233 12.05 8.72 -26.76
C VAL A 233 13.11 9.16 -25.72
N ALA A 234 12.69 9.75 -24.60
CA ALA A 234 13.59 10.18 -23.54
C ALA A 234 14.20 8.97 -22.81
N PRO A 235 15.50 9.00 -22.42
CA PRO A 235 16.17 7.90 -21.74
C PRO A 235 15.81 7.86 -20.24
N LEU A 236 14.54 7.59 -19.92
CA LEU A 236 13.98 7.71 -18.56
C LEU A 236 14.42 6.61 -17.58
N THR A 237 15.12 5.57 -18.05
CA THR A 237 15.70 4.50 -17.23
C THR A 237 17.23 4.62 -17.05
N SER A 238 17.87 5.61 -17.67
CA SER A 238 19.33 5.77 -17.68
C SER A 238 19.93 5.86 -16.28
N GLU A 239 19.25 6.54 -15.35
CA GLU A 239 19.66 6.63 -13.94
C GLU A 239 19.71 5.25 -13.26
N LEU A 240 18.73 4.38 -13.54
CA LEU A 240 18.64 3.05 -12.95
C LEU A 240 19.68 2.09 -13.55
N ARG A 241 20.00 2.24 -14.84
CA ARG A 241 21.09 1.47 -15.48
C ARG A 241 22.44 1.84 -14.91
N ALA A 242 22.69 3.13 -14.79
CA ALA A 242 23.94 3.65 -14.23
C ALA A 242 24.10 3.25 -12.75
N LEU A 243 22.99 3.14 -12.00
CA LEU A 243 22.97 2.55 -10.67
C LEU A 243 23.43 1.09 -10.66
N VAL A 244 22.90 0.24 -11.55
CA VAL A 244 23.31 -1.18 -11.65
C VAL A 244 24.80 -1.31 -11.96
N GLU A 245 25.30 -0.50 -12.88
CA GLU A 245 26.72 -0.52 -13.29
C GLU A 245 27.66 0.00 -12.21
N GLY A 246 27.21 0.94 -11.38
CA GLY A 246 28.01 1.54 -10.31
C GLY A 246 28.06 0.72 -9.02
N LEU A 247 27.10 -0.17 -8.78
CA LEU A 247 27.06 -1.00 -7.58
C LEU A 247 28.10 -2.12 -7.62
N ALA A 248 28.68 -2.44 -6.46
CA ALA A 248 29.55 -3.60 -6.34
C ALA A 248 28.77 -4.89 -6.65
N PRO A 249 29.40 -5.94 -7.24
CA PRO A 249 28.70 -7.16 -7.64
C PRO A 249 27.90 -7.84 -6.53
N GLY A 250 28.33 -7.74 -5.27
CA GLY A 250 27.60 -8.29 -4.13
C GLY A 250 26.35 -7.49 -3.76
N ASP A 251 26.39 -6.16 -3.92
CA ASP A 251 25.25 -5.28 -3.61
C ASP A 251 24.24 -5.28 -4.78
N ALA A 252 24.71 -5.42 -6.02
CA ALA A 252 23.86 -5.58 -7.19
C ALA A 252 23.01 -6.87 -7.16
N GLN A 253 23.47 -7.94 -6.48
CA GLN A 253 22.73 -9.21 -6.38
C GLN A 253 21.44 -9.11 -5.57
N VAL A 254 21.34 -8.15 -4.65
CA VAL A 254 20.12 -7.93 -3.87
C VAL A 254 19.20 -6.88 -4.49
N LEU A 255 19.63 -6.21 -5.56
CA LEU A 255 18.86 -5.18 -6.26
C LEU A 255 17.94 -5.81 -7.30
N SER A 256 16.69 -5.37 -7.30
CA SER A 256 15.71 -5.65 -8.35
C SER A 256 14.82 -4.43 -8.56
N PHE A 257 14.04 -4.44 -9.63
CA PHE A 257 13.19 -3.33 -10.03
C PHE A 257 11.72 -3.71 -9.94
N ASP A 258 10.89 -2.78 -9.48
CA ASP A 258 9.43 -2.90 -9.49
C ASP A 258 8.81 -1.50 -9.63
N PHE A 259 8.07 -1.27 -10.71
CA PHE A 259 7.47 0.02 -11.01
C PHE A 259 6.12 0.24 -10.29
N SER A 260 5.58 -0.73 -9.56
CA SER A 260 4.47 -0.49 -8.62
C SER A 260 4.92 0.30 -7.39
N ILE A 261 6.23 0.37 -7.12
CA ILE A 261 6.78 1.12 -5.98
C ILE A 261 6.48 2.62 -6.05
N MET A 262 6.12 3.09 -7.25
CA MET A 262 5.85 4.49 -7.49
C MET A 262 4.65 5.01 -6.70
N ASN A 263 3.78 4.16 -6.13
CA ASN A 263 2.65 4.57 -5.28
C ASN A 263 2.97 5.61 -4.16
N SER A 264 4.25 5.82 -3.86
CA SER A 264 4.79 6.86 -2.97
C SER A 264 5.11 8.20 -3.68
N PHE A 265 4.48 8.47 -4.83
CA PHE A 265 4.78 9.50 -5.85
C PHE A 265 4.83 10.97 -5.41
N ASP A 266 4.02 11.38 -4.43
CA ASP A 266 3.69 12.80 -4.22
C ASP A 266 4.89 13.66 -3.82
N TYR A 267 5.95 13.03 -3.31
CA TYR A 267 7.16 13.71 -2.85
C TYR A 267 8.41 13.38 -3.69
N TYR A 268 8.49 12.18 -4.28
CA TYR A 268 9.68 11.75 -5.00
C TYR A 268 9.77 12.31 -6.43
N THR A 269 11.00 12.53 -6.89
CA THR A 269 11.36 13.20 -8.14
C THR A 269 12.17 12.34 -9.11
N GLY A 270 12.61 11.15 -8.68
CA GLY A 270 13.41 10.21 -9.47
C GLY A 270 13.41 8.82 -8.86
N LEU A 271 14.61 8.28 -8.62
CA LEU A 271 14.83 7.02 -7.90
C LEU A 271 14.01 6.93 -6.62
N VAL A 272 13.30 5.81 -6.45
CA VAL A 272 12.63 5.39 -5.22
C VAL A 272 13.06 3.96 -4.93
N PHE A 273 13.38 3.66 -3.68
CA PHE A 273 13.79 2.31 -3.31
C PHE A 273 13.38 1.95 -1.89
N LYS A 274 13.15 0.65 -1.69
CA LYS A 274 12.71 0.06 -0.42
C LYS A 274 13.59 -1.16 -0.11
N ALA A 275 13.97 -1.31 1.14
CA ALA A 275 14.63 -2.51 1.62
C ALA A 275 13.61 -3.44 2.28
N TYR A 276 13.70 -4.71 1.94
CA TYR A 276 12.86 -5.79 2.45
C TYR A 276 13.72 -6.85 3.12
N ALA A 277 13.13 -7.52 4.10
CA ALA A 277 13.68 -8.70 4.76
C ALA A 277 12.61 -9.79 4.78
N GLY A 278 13.04 -11.05 4.62
CA GLY A 278 12.19 -12.22 4.68
C GLY A 278 11.40 -12.31 6.00
N GLY A 279 10.22 -12.90 5.94
CA GLY A 279 9.32 -13.04 7.08
C GLY A 279 8.45 -11.83 7.40
N LEU A 280 8.73 -10.65 6.82
CA LEU A 280 7.93 -9.45 7.02
C LEU A 280 7.10 -9.06 5.78
N PRO A 281 5.84 -8.64 5.96
CA PRO A 281 5.00 -8.15 4.86
C PRO A 281 5.44 -6.75 4.37
N ASP A 282 5.95 -5.92 5.28
CA ASP A 282 6.31 -4.53 5.01
C ASP A 282 7.83 -4.34 4.82
N PRO A 283 8.26 -3.31 4.07
CA PRO A 283 9.67 -2.97 3.96
C PRO A 283 10.25 -2.53 5.31
N VAL A 284 11.49 -2.94 5.59
CA VAL A 284 12.27 -2.51 6.77
C VAL A 284 12.78 -1.08 6.64
N GLY A 285 12.77 -0.51 5.43
CA GLY A 285 13.10 0.89 5.19
C GLY A 285 12.71 1.36 3.80
N SER A 286 12.67 2.67 3.61
CA SER A 286 12.34 3.30 2.33
C SER A 286 13.09 4.61 2.14
N GLY A 287 13.33 4.97 0.88
CA GLY A 287 14.00 6.20 0.50
C GLY A 287 13.88 6.51 -0.98
N GLY A 288 14.51 7.60 -1.40
CA GLY A 288 14.49 8.06 -2.78
C GLY A 288 14.90 9.52 -2.92
N ARG A 289 14.82 10.01 -4.16
CA ARG A 289 15.15 11.39 -4.56
C ARG A 289 13.99 12.35 -4.41
N TYR A 290 14.26 13.54 -3.91
CA TYR A 290 13.29 14.59 -3.62
C TYR A 290 13.83 15.99 -3.93
N ASP A 291 14.45 16.12 -5.09
CA ASP A 291 15.18 17.31 -5.54
C ASP A 291 14.36 18.62 -5.46
N SER A 292 13.03 18.54 -5.55
CA SER A 292 12.15 19.71 -5.53
C SER A 292 12.03 20.39 -4.16
N ILE A 293 12.31 19.70 -3.05
CA ILE A 293 12.06 20.26 -1.71
C ILE A 293 12.98 21.44 -1.36
N PHE A 294 14.21 21.46 -1.88
CA PHE A 294 15.17 22.55 -1.62
C PHE A 294 15.10 23.68 -2.65
N THR A 295 14.10 23.66 -3.55
CA THR A 295 13.95 24.70 -4.58
C THR A 295 13.83 26.08 -3.93
N GLY A 296 14.78 26.97 -4.23
CA GLY A 296 14.82 28.33 -3.68
C GLY A 296 15.39 28.46 -2.26
N ALA A 297 15.77 27.36 -1.60
CA ALA A 297 16.28 27.38 -0.22
C ALA A 297 17.58 28.19 -0.06
N PHE A 298 18.42 28.24 -1.10
CA PHE A 298 19.72 28.93 -1.09
C PHE A 298 19.77 30.14 -2.05
N GLY A 299 18.61 30.64 -2.47
CA GLY A 299 18.48 31.73 -3.45
C GLY A 299 18.26 31.26 -4.89
N ASP A 300 17.94 32.21 -5.76
CA ASP A 300 17.58 31.95 -7.15
C ASP A 300 18.74 31.31 -7.93
N GLY A 301 18.44 30.21 -8.63
CA GLY A 301 19.36 29.54 -9.56
C GLY A 301 20.28 28.48 -8.95
N ILE A 302 20.19 28.20 -7.64
CA ILE A 302 20.89 27.07 -7.02
C ILE A 302 19.93 25.89 -6.90
N GLU A 303 20.13 24.87 -7.74
CA GLU A 303 19.46 23.58 -7.59
C GLU A 303 20.20 22.74 -6.54
N VAL A 304 19.45 22.20 -5.58
CA VAL A 304 20.00 21.35 -4.52
C VAL A 304 19.31 20.00 -4.61
N PRO A 305 19.87 19.07 -5.40
CA PRO A 305 19.36 17.70 -5.47
C PRO A 305 19.50 17.05 -4.10
N ALA A 306 18.56 16.20 -3.74
CA ALA A 306 18.55 15.58 -2.43
C ALA A 306 17.93 14.19 -2.48
N ALA A 307 18.55 13.28 -1.74
CA ALA A 307 18.10 11.92 -1.61
C ALA A 307 18.40 11.39 -0.21
N GLY A 308 17.63 10.42 0.23
CA GLY A 308 17.78 9.88 1.58
C GLY A 308 17.04 8.58 1.75
N PHE A 309 17.28 7.95 2.90
CA PHE A 309 16.67 6.68 3.26
C PHE A 309 16.54 6.56 4.77
N ALA A 310 15.44 5.97 5.23
CA ALA A 310 15.21 5.67 6.64
C ALA A 310 14.79 4.20 6.82
N PHE A 311 15.51 3.51 7.70
CA PHE A 311 15.07 2.23 8.26
C PHE A 311 14.12 2.47 9.44
N SER A 312 13.17 1.55 9.63
CA SER A 312 12.42 1.40 10.89
C SER A 312 13.17 0.43 11.80
N LEU A 313 13.60 0.92 12.97
CA LEU A 313 14.28 0.09 13.96
C LEU A 313 13.42 -1.09 14.41
N GLU A 314 12.13 -0.85 14.65
CA GLU A 314 11.13 -1.86 15.02
C GLU A 314 11.04 -2.98 13.98
N ARG A 315 11.05 -2.62 12.69
CA ARG A 315 10.99 -3.63 11.62
C ARG A 315 12.30 -4.37 11.43
N LEU A 316 13.44 -3.70 11.61
CA LEU A 316 14.74 -4.38 11.62
C LEU A 316 14.84 -5.39 12.77
N GLU A 317 14.36 -5.02 13.94
CA GLU A 317 14.27 -5.89 15.11
C GLU A 317 13.36 -7.09 14.83
N ALA A 318 12.13 -6.85 14.35
CA ALA A 318 11.17 -7.89 14.02
C ALA A 318 11.71 -8.87 12.95
N ALA A 319 12.46 -8.39 11.96
CA ALA A 319 13.09 -9.23 10.95
C ALA A 319 14.14 -10.19 11.55
N ARG A 320 14.90 -9.74 12.56
CA ARG A 320 15.90 -10.57 13.24
C ARG A 320 15.23 -11.59 14.15
N THR A 321 14.27 -11.17 14.97
CA THR A 321 13.55 -12.09 15.86
C THR A 321 12.76 -13.13 15.08
N SER A 322 12.11 -12.76 13.98
CA SER A 322 11.38 -13.73 13.14
C SER A 322 12.29 -14.81 12.56
N ALA A 323 13.55 -14.50 12.28
CA ALA A 323 14.52 -15.49 11.80
C ALA A 323 14.93 -16.46 12.91
N GLU A 324 15.07 -15.96 14.14
CA GLU A 324 15.40 -16.74 15.33
C GLU A 324 14.23 -17.67 15.74
N ASP A 325 13.00 -17.16 15.73
CA ASP A 325 11.79 -17.93 16.05
C ASP A 325 11.54 -19.04 15.03
N ALA A 326 11.70 -18.74 13.73
CA ALA A 326 11.56 -19.73 12.66
C ALA A 326 12.60 -20.87 12.76
N ALA A 327 13.79 -20.60 13.31
CA ALA A 327 14.78 -21.63 13.59
C ALA A 327 14.42 -22.51 14.80
N SER A 328 13.50 -22.06 15.67
CA SER A 328 13.14 -22.70 16.93
C SER A 328 11.82 -23.50 16.90
N ASP A 329 10.87 -23.14 16.03
CA ASP A 329 9.47 -23.61 16.13
C ASP A 329 9.11 -24.95 15.47
N GLY A 330 10.00 -25.60 14.71
CA GLY A 330 9.69 -26.89 14.05
C GLY A 330 8.42 -26.87 13.15
N ASP A 331 7.89 -28.06 12.83
CA ASP A 331 6.83 -28.33 11.83
C ASP A 331 5.49 -27.54 11.95
N HIS A 332 5.29 -26.74 13.01
CA HIS A 332 4.04 -25.99 13.24
C HIS A 332 4.08 -24.55 12.73
N ALA A 333 5.26 -23.99 12.49
CA ALA A 333 5.45 -22.70 11.83
C ALA A 333 6.23 -22.94 10.53
N ALA A 334 5.57 -23.46 9.49
CA ALA A 334 6.14 -23.48 8.16
C ALA A 334 6.64 -22.06 7.82
N GLY A 335 7.96 -21.94 7.60
CA GLY A 335 8.66 -20.66 7.53
C GLY A 335 8.03 -19.70 6.53
N ARG A 336 7.92 -18.43 6.92
CA ARG A 336 7.38 -17.32 6.09
C ARG A 336 8.41 -16.83 5.05
N GLY A 337 9.00 -17.76 4.31
CA GLY A 337 9.95 -17.51 3.24
C GLY A 337 9.47 -18.08 1.91
N ALA A 338 10.21 -17.80 0.83
CA ALA A 338 9.90 -18.32 -0.51
C ALA A 338 9.87 -19.87 -0.60
N GLU A 339 10.41 -20.57 0.41
CA GLU A 339 10.41 -22.03 0.51
C GLU A 339 9.16 -22.61 1.21
N GLY A 340 8.37 -21.79 1.92
CA GLY A 340 7.12 -22.21 2.57
C GLY A 340 5.93 -22.27 1.61
N PRO A 341 4.79 -22.89 2.02
CA PRO A 341 3.59 -22.92 1.20
C PRO A 341 3.02 -21.51 1.01
N LEU A 342 2.57 -21.20 -0.20
CA LEU A 342 1.92 -19.92 -0.49
C LEU A 342 0.56 -19.87 0.22
N ARG A 343 0.33 -18.84 1.05
CA ARG A 343 -0.92 -18.68 1.81
C ARG A 343 -1.90 -17.79 1.07
N ILE A 344 -3.09 -18.32 0.86
CA ILE A 344 -4.18 -17.65 0.14
C ILE A 344 -5.37 -17.47 1.10
N ALA A 345 -5.70 -16.23 1.45
CA ALA A 345 -6.91 -15.90 2.19
C ALA A 345 -8.14 -16.05 1.27
N VAL A 346 -8.97 -17.05 1.53
CA VAL A 346 -10.14 -17.39 0.71
C VAL A 346 -11.45 -17.10 1.45
N PRO A 347 -12.46 -16.53 0.77
CA PRO A 347 -13.70 -16.12 1.40
C PRO A 347 -14.59 -17.35 1.69
N LYS A 348 -15.22 -17.36 2.86
CA LYS A 348 -16.37 -18.22 3.13
C LYS A 348 -17.69 -17.55 2.71
N GLY A 349 -18.77 -18.32 2.70
CA GLY A 349 -20.11 -17.82 2.41
C GLY A 349 -20.38 -17.73 0.90
N SER A 350 -21.06 -16.68 0.47
CA SER A 350 -21.61 -16.54 -0.88
C SER A 350 -20.56 -16.57 -2.00
N LEU A 351 -19.34 -16.12 -1.75
CA LEU A 351 -18.26 -16.13 -2.74
C LEU A 351 -17.54 -17.47 -2.87
N LYS A 352 -17.80 -18.45 -1.97
CA LYS A 352 -16.99 -19.67 -1.87
C LYS A 352 -17.02 -20.53 -3.14
N ALA A 353 -18.19 -20.74 -3.71
CA ALA A 353 -18.37 -21.64 -4.86
C ALA A 353 -17.59 -21.16 -6.09
N ASP A 354 -17.79 -19.90 -6.49
CA ASP A 354 -17.07 -19.31 -7.62
C ASP A 354 -15.56 -19.23 -7.36
N THR A 355 -15.15 -18.98 -6.11
CA THR A 355 -13.73 -19.00 -5.72
C THR A 355 -13.11 -20.37 -5.96
N LEU A 356 -13.78 -21.46 -5.58
CA LEU A 356 -13.31 -22.82 -5.85
C LEU A 356 -13.15 -23.06 -7.36
N ASP A 357 -14.16 -22.68 -8.15
CA ASP A 357 -14.17 -22.91 -9.59
C ASP A 357 -13.09 -22.12 -10.34
N VAL A 358 -12.75 -20.91 -9.86
CA VAL A 358 -11.68 -20.10 -10.43
C VAL A 358 -10.30 -20.63 -10.02
N LEU A 359 -10.11 -21.02 -8.75
CA LEU A 359 -8.85 -21.62 -8.28
C LEU A 359 -8.56 -22.96 -8.99
N GLU A 360 -9.58 -23.80 -9.17
CA GLU A 360 -9.47 -25.08 -9.91
C GLU A 360 -9.12 -24.84 -11.39
N ALA A 361 -9.77 -23.86 -12.04
CA ALA A 361 -9.42 -23.46 -13.41
C ALA A 361 -8.00 -22.88 -13.54
N ALA A 362 -7.50 -22.22 -12.49
CA ALA A 362 -6.11 -21.77 -12.40
C ALA A 362 -5.10 -22.91 -12.16
N GLY A 363 -5.59 -24.15 -11.99
CA GLY A 363 -4.78 -25.35 -11.82
C GLY A 363 -4.43 -25.67 -10.36
N LEU A 364 -5.23 -25.22 -9.40
CA LEU A 364 -4.99 -25.50 -7.98
C LEU A 364 -5.90 -26.62 -7.48
N ASP A 365 -5.34 -27.54 -6.69
CA ASP A 365 -6.10 -28.58 -6.01
C ASP A 365 -6.85 -27.97 -4.82
N VAL A 366 -8.17 -27.88 -4.95
CA VAL A 366 -9.08 -27.30 -3.94
C VAL A 366 -9.88 -28.36 -3.19
N SER A 367 -9.47 -29.63 -3.24
CA SER A 367 -10.24 -30.75 -2.69
C SER A 367 -10.54 -30.58 -1.19
N GLU A 368 -9.52 -30.23 -0.38
CA GLU A 368 -9.72 -29.96 1.06
C GLU A 368 -10.49 -28.66 1.32
N LEU A 369 -10.37 -27.65 0.45
CA LEU A 369 -11.10 -26.39 0.58
C LEU A 369 -12.59 -26.55 0.26
N ARG A 370 -12.95 -27.51 -0.60
CA ARG A 370 -14.33 -27.82 -0.94
C ARG A 370 -15.08 -28.32 0.30
N ASP A 371 -14.49 -29.24 1.06
CA ASP A 371 -15.02 -29.76 2.32
C ASP A 371 -14.02 -29.65 3.49
N PRO A 372 -13.85 -28.44 4.08
CA PRO A 372 -12.84 -28.20 5.09
C PRO A 372 -13.28 -28.66 6.50
N GLY A 373 -14.52 -29.11 6.68
CA GLY A 373 -15.09 -29.40 7.99
C GLY A 373 -14.98 -28.20 8.95
N ARG A 374 -14.18 -28.37 10.02
CA ARG A 374 -13.92 -27.32 11.03
C ARG A 374 -12.52 -26.68 10.90
N HIS A 375 -11.73 -27.11 9.92
CA HIS A 375 -10.40 -26.55 9.72
C HIS A 375 -10.49 -25.13 9.18
N LEU A 376 -9.66 -24.24 9.74
CA LEU A 376 -9.54 -22.85 9.29
C LEU A 376 -8.41 -22.66 8.27
N ILE A 377 -7.48 -23.62 8.25
CA ILE A 377 -6.40 -23.71 7.28
C ILE A 377 -6.43 -25.13 6.71
N VAL A 378 -6.44 -25.24 5.39
CA VAL A 378 -6.43 -26.51 4.67
C VAL A 378 -5.37 -26.49 3.59
N ARG A 379 -4.86 -27.67 3.23
CA ARG A 379 -3.77 -27.77 2.25
C ARG A 379 -4.31 -27.79 0.83
N GLY A 380 -3.55 -27.20 -0.06
CA GLY A 380 -3.71 -27.28 -1.51
C GLY A 380 -2.36 -27.55 -2.16
N ARG A 381 -2.38 -27.75 -3.47
CA ARG A 381 -1.16 -27.89 -4.28
C ARG A 381 -1.40 -27.36 -5.68
N ASP A 382 -0.35 -26.85 -6.31
CA ASP A 382 -0.35 -26.61 -7.74
C ASP A 382 -0.36 -27.96 -8.47
N THR A 383 -1.32 -28.13 -9.38
CA THR A 383 -1.40 -29.32 -10.26
C THR A 383 -0.49 -29.20 -11.47
N ARG A 384 0.03 -27.99 -11.75
CA ARG A 384 1.00 -27.73 -12.82
C ARG A 384 2.42 -27.90 -12.30
N ALA A 385 3.32 -28.33 -13.18
CA ALA A 385 4.75 -28.42 -12.92
C ALA A 385 5.53 -27.58 -13.93
N GLY A 386 6.71 -27.08 -13.53
CA GLY A 386 7.61 -26.32 -14.38
C GLY A 386 7.61 -24.81 -14.10
N GLU A 387 8.08 -24.03 -15.08
CA GLU A 387 8.20 -22.58 -14.96
C GLU A 387 6.82 -21.94 -14.73
N GLY A 388 6.76 -21.00 -13.79
CA GLY A 388 5.51 -20.37 -13.37
C GLY A 388 4.66 -21.19 -12.40
N ALA A 389 5.16 -22.32 -11.88
CA ALA A 389 4.52 -23.09 -10.81
C ALA A 389 4.39 -22.30 -9.49
N VAL A 390 3.28 -22.50 -8.79
CA VAL A 390 2.99 -21.93 -7.47
C VAL A 390 3.44 -22.88 -6.34
N GLY A 391 3.52 -24.18 -6.60
CA GLY A 391 3.98 -25.17 -5.61
C GLY A 391 2.95 -25.48 -4.52
N ASP A 392 3.43 -25.68 -3.29
CA ASP A 392 2.58 -25.99 -2.14
C ASP A 392 1.78 -24.77 -1.68
N ILE A 393 0.53 -25.00 -1.24
CA ILE A 393 -0.43 -23.94 -0.94
C ILE A 393 -1.13 -24.24 0.39
N GLU A 394 -1.41 -23.19 1.15
CA GLU A 394 -2.32 -23.21 2.30
C GLU A 394 -3.47 -22.24 2.06
N PHE A 395 -4.71 -22.74 2.13
CA PHE A 395 -5.90 -21.90 2.05
C PHE A 395 -6.33 -21.49 3.46
N VAL A 396 -6.33 -20.19 3.73
CA VAL A 396 -6.78 -19.59 5.00
C VAL A 396 -8.23 -19.14 4.84
N ILE A 397 -9.16 -19.84 5.48
CA ILE A 397 -10.61 -19.63 5.31
C ILE A 397 -11.07 -18.49 6.22
N VAL A 398 -11.49 -17.37 5.62
CA VAL A 398 -11.83 -16.14 6.35
C VAL A 398 -13.17 -15.56 5.91
N ARG A 399 -13.74 -14.63 6.71
CA ARG A 399 -14.84 -13.78 6.22
C ARG A 399 -14.29 -12.84 5.14
N PRO A 400 -15.05 -12.50 4.09
CA PRO A 400 -14.61 -11.54 3.07
C PRO A 400 -14.11 -10.21 3.66
N SER A 401 -14.80 -9.68 4.68
CA SER A 401 -14.43 -8.45 5.38
C SER A 401 -13.09 -8.52 6.13
N ASP A 402 -12.65 -9.72 6.49
CA ASP A 402 -11.43 -9.93 7.28
C ASP A 402 -10.23 -10.24 6.36
N ALA A 403 -10.46 -10.70 5.13
CA ALA A 403 -9.39 -11.07 4.19
C ALA A 403 -8.35 -9.96 3.95
N PRO A 404 -8.72 -8.67 3.79
CA PRO A 404 -7.74 -7.59 3.67
C PRO A 404 -6.78 -7.52 4.86
N ALA A 405 -7.26 -7.68 6.09
CA ALA A 405 -6.44 -7.64 7.28
C ALA A 405 -5.50 -8.85 7.39
N PHE A 406 -5.95 -10.04 7.00
CA PHE A 406 -5.09 -11.22 6.94
C PHE A 406 -3.93 -11.03 5.95
N VAL A 407 -4.16 -10.41 4.80
CA VAL A 407 -3.08 -10.14 3.82
C VAL A 407 -2.21 -8.96 4.25
N GLY A 408 -2.81 -7.87 4.71
CA GLY A 408 -2.10 -6.66 5.12
C GLY A 408 -1.17 -6.89 6.31
N CYS A 409 -1.60 -7.70 7.28
CA CYS A 409 -0.81 -8.04 8.47
C CYS A 409 0.12 -9.26 8.25
N GLY A 410 0.19 -9.79 7.02
CA GLY A 410 1.05 -10.94 6.69
C GLY A 410 0.59 -12.28 7.26
N GLY A 411 -0.70 -12.45 7.58
CA GLY A 411 -1.29 -13.76 7.86
C GLY A 411 -1.53 -14.61 6.60
N ALA A 412 -1.58 -13.98 5.43
CA ALA A 412 -1.59 -14.59 4.10
C ALA A 412 -0.81 -13.72 3.10
N ASP A 413 -0.31 -14.31 2.02
CA ASP A 413 0.48 -13.60 1.00
C ASP A 413 -0.42 -12.86 0.00
N CYS A 414 -1.58 -13.47 -0.26
CA CYS A 414 -2.61 -12.97 -1.16
C CYS A 414 -4.01 -13.37 -0.68
N GLY A 415 -5.04 -12.78 -1.28
CA GLY A 415 -6.42 -13.03 -0.88
C GLY A 415 -7.45 -12.71 -1.94
N ILE A 416 -8.67 -13.17 -1.66
CA ILE A 416 -9.85 -12.94 -2.48
C ILE A 416 -10.99 -12.44 -1.60
N CYS A 417 -11.55 -11.28 -1.96
CA CYS A 417 -12.76 -10.73 -1.34
C CYS A 417 -13.46 -9.77 -2.31
N GLY A 418 -14.64 -9.28 -1.93
CA GLY A 418 -15.31 -8.23 -2.70
C GLY A 418 -14.54 -6.92 -2.65
N TRP A 419 -14.64 -6.13 -3.72
CA TRP A 419 -14.04 -4.79 -3.77
C TRP A 419 -14.53 -3.87 -2.64
N ASP A 420 -15.78 -4.08 -2.19
CA ASP A 420 -16.37 -3.45 -1.02
C ASP A 420 -15.49 -3.58 0.24
N SER A 421 -15.01 -4.79 0.49
CA SER A 421 -14.20 -5.14 1.65
C SER A 421 -12.82 -4.49 1.57
N LEU A 422 -12.27 -4.34 0.36
CA LEU A 422 -11.00 -3.63 0.15
C LEU A 422 -11.13 -2.14 0.42
N ILE A 423 -12.20 -1.49 -0.06
CA ILE A 423 -12.45 -0.07 0.19
C ILE A 423 -12.67 0.20 1.68
N GLU A 424 -13.48 -0.62 2.36
CA GLU A 424 -13.72 -0.43 3.80
C GLU A 424 -12.48 -0.69 4.66
N ALA A 425 -11.64 -1.66 4.27
CA ALA A 425 -10.41 -1.94 4.99
C ALA A 425 -9.37 -0.81 4.87
N ASP A 426 -9.33 -0.11 3.73
CA ASP A 426 -8.39 1.00 3.46
C ASP A 426 -6.93 0.64 3.77
N LEU A 427 -6.52 -0.56 3.34
CA LEU A 427 -5.17 -1.06 3.51
C LEU A 427 -4.39 -0.91 2.21
N ASN A 428 -3.08 -0.70 2.33
CA ASN A 428 -2.14 -0.62 1.21
C ASN A 428 -1.93 -2.02 0.58
N LEU A 429 -2.90 -2.48 -0.20
CA LEU A 429 -2.94 -3.78 -0.86
C LEU A 429 -2.96 -3.61 -2.37
N LEU A 430 -2.20 -4.44 -3.07
CA LEU A 430 -2.10 -4.40 -4.53
C LEU A 430 -3.22 -5.24 -5.15
N GLN A 431 -4.13 -4.60 -5.87
CA GLN A 431 -5.29 -5.22 -6.50
C GLN A 431 -4.94 -5.59 -7.94
N LEU A 432 -4.81 -6.89 -8.22
CA LEU A 432 -4.21 -7.36 -9.47
C LEU A 432 -5.22 -7.82 -10.51
N VAL A 433 -6.32 -8.48 -10.09
CA VAL A 433 -7.27 -9.14 -11.00
C VAL A 433 -8.70 -8.92 -10.53
N ASP A 434 -9.57 -8.50 -11.45
CA ASP A 434 -11.02 -8.63 -11.29
C ASP A 434 -11.43 -10.05 -11.63
N LEU A 435 -12.04 -10.75 -10.68
CA LEU A 435 -12.45 -12.13 -10.89
C LEU A 435 -13.81 -12.24 -11.58
N GLY A 436 -14.55 -11.13 -11.73
CA GLY A 436 -15.79 -11.04 -12.51
C GLY A 436 -17.02 -11.68 -11.87
N TYR A 437 -16.86 -12.52 -10.84
CA TYR A 437 -17.97 -13.07 -10.05
C TYR A 437 -18.27 -12.21 -8.82
N GLY A 438 -19.34 -12.57 -8.10
CA GLY A 438 -19.70 -11.85 -6.89
C GLY A 438 -20.44 -10.53 -7.17
N LEU A 439 -20.92 -10.31 -8.40
CA LEU A 439 -21.50 -9.04 -8.83
C LEU A 439 -22.65 -8.61 -7.92
N CYS A 440 -22.51 -7.42 -7.35
CA CYS A 440 -23.54 -6.71 -6.62
C CYS A 440 -23.43 -5.20 -6.90
N THR A 441 -24.54 -4.49 -6.69
CA THR A 441 -24.60 -3.04 -6.84
C THR A 441 -24.80 -2.41 -5.47
N PHE A 442 -23.97 -1.43 -5.13
CA PHE A 442 -24.21 -0.55 -4.00
C PHE A 442 -25.32 0.42 -4.31
N ILE A 443 -26.26 0.54 -3.37
CA ILE A 443 -27.43 1.37 -3.50
C ILE A 443 -27.62 2.24 -2.27
N GLU A 444 -28.25 3.38 -2.49
CA GLU A 444 -28.96 4.13 -1.46
C GLU A 444 -30.44 3.75 -1.56
N ALA A 445 -31.08 3.47 -0.42
CA ALA A 445 -32.50 3.18 -0.39
C ALA A 445 -33.22 3.75 0.84
N GLU A 446 -34.53 3.93 0.70
CA GLU A 446 -35.43 4.40 1.75
C GLU A 446 -36.74 3.60 1.76
N PRO A 447 -37.51 3.61 2.86
CA PRO A 447 -38.80 2.92 2.90
C PRO A 447 -39.81 3.53 1.94
N ALA A 448 -40.47 2.71 1.12
CA ALA A 448 -41.42 3.16 0.11
C ALA A 448 -42.56 3.99 0.71
N TRP A 449 -43.09 3.54 1.86
CA TRP A 449 -44.13 4.23 2.61
C TRP A 449 -43.69 5.58 3.25
N ARG A 450 -42.39 5.88 3.23
CA ARG A 450 -41.80 7.17 3.66
C ARG A 450 -41.10 7.91 2.52
N ALA A 451 -41.41 7.60 1.26
CA ALA A 451 -40.75 8.25 0.13
C ALA A 451 -40.75 9.79 0.24
N GLY A 452 -39.59 10.40 0.02
CA GLY A 452 -39.38 11.84 0.13
C GLY A 452 -39.27 12.38 1.57
N GLN A 453 -39.33 11.53 2.60
CA GLN A 453 -39.18 11.95 3.99
C GLN A 453 -37.73 12.33 4.32
N ALA A 454 -36.75 11.67 3.70
CA ALA A 454 -35.35 11.96 3.87
C ALA A 454 -35.03 13.42 3.46
N GLU A 455 -35.51 13.86 2.30
CA GLU A 455 -35.36 15.24 1.83
C GLU A 455 -36.00 16.26 2.77
N ARG A 456 -37.20 15.94 3.29
CA ARG A 456 -37.88 16.80 4.28
C ARG A 456 -37.07 16.90 5.57
N ASN A 457 -36.47 15.79 6.02
CA ASN A 457 -35.63 15.76 7.21
C ASN A 457 -34.34 16.56 6.99
N TYR A 458 -33.69 16.40 5.83
CA TYR A 458 -32.50 17.15 5.45
C TYR A 458 -32.80 18.66 5.37
N ALA A 459 -33.87 19.07 4.70
CA ALA A 459 -34.26 20.48 4.60
C ALA A 459 -34.52 21.12 5.97
N ARG A 460 -35.00 20.33 6.95
CA ARG A 460 -35.27 20.79 8.31
C ARG A 460 -34.04 20.79 9.21
N ARG A 461 -33.16 19.78 9.12
CA ARG A 461 -32.05 19.53 10.06
C ARG A 461 -30.68 19.92 9.52
N GLY A 462 -30.53 19.94 8.19
CA GLY A 462 -29.23 20.07 7.52
C GLY A 462 -28.37 18.81 7.57
N SER A 463 -28.90 17.67 8.01
CA SER A 463 -28.23 16.36 7.95
C SER A 463 -29.21 15.20 7.71
N LEU A 464 -28.71 14.14 7.06
CA LEU A 464 -29.39 12.84 6.93
C LEU A 464 -28.77 11.85 7.90
N ARG A 465 -29.56 10.91 8.44
CA ARG A 465 -29.02 9.75 9.16
C ARG A 465 -29.04 8.54 8.24
N VAL A 466 -27.93 7.83 8.12
CA VAL A 466 -27.80 6.74 7.14
C VAL A 466 -27.27 5.49 7.83
N ALA A 467 -28.01 4.39 7.74
CA ALA A 467 -27.56 3.10 8.26
C ALA A 467 -26.74 2.35 7.20
N THR A 468 -25.61 1.78 7.59
CA THR A 468 -24.76 1.00 6.67
C THR A 468 -23.80 0.09 7.43
N LYS A 469 -23.37 -1.00 6.79
CA LYS A 469 -22.18 -1.76 7.20
C LYS A 469 -20.88 -1.28 6.54
N TYR A 470 -21.00 -0.29 5.65
CA TYR A 470 -19.95 0.24 4.79
C TYR A 470 -19.73 1.74 5.04
N PRO A 471 -19.24 2.12 6.23
CA PRO A 471 -19.15 3.52 6.61
C PRO A 471 -18.27 4.35 5.68
N ARG A 472 -17.18 3.82 5.12
CA ARG A 472 -16.29 4.58 4.23
C ARG A 472 -16.95 4.84 2.89
N ILE A 473 -17.54 3.81 2.28
CA ILE A 473 -18.26 3.93 1.00
C ILE A 473 -19.44 4.89 1.15
N ALA A 474 -20.25 4.74 2.21
CA ALA A 474 -21.36 5.64 2.46
C ALA A 474 -20.90 7.09 2.69
N SER A 475 -19.86 7.29 3.51
CA SER A 475 -19.30 8.64 3.74
C SER A 475 -18.80 9.28 2.46
N ALA A 476 -18.08 8.54 1.61
CA ALA A 476 -17.58 9.02 0.34
C ALA A 476 -18.73 9.41 -0.62
N TRP A 477 -19.77 8.59 -0.72
CA TRP A 477 -20.95 8.84 -1.57
C TRP A 477 -21.65 10.18 -1.25
N TYR A 478 -21.86 10.46 0.04
CA TYR A 478 -22.50 11.71 0.47
C TYR A 478 -21.56 12.92 0.41
N ALA A 479 -20.27 12.73 0.74
CA ALA A 479 -19.27 13.79 0.66
C ALA A 479 -19.10 14.31 -0.78
N GLU A 480 -19.05 13.41 -1.77
CA GLU A 480 -18.98 13.77 -3.19
C GLU A 480 -20.17 14.64 -3.65
N ARG A 481 -21.35 14.45 -3.04
CA ARG A 481 -22.57 15.20 -3.34
C ARG A 481 -22.75 16.47 -2.51
N GLY A 482 -21.82 16.77 -1.61
CA GLY A 482 -21.96 17.88 -0.66
C GLY A 482 -23.15 17.72 0.29
N VAL A 483 -23.56 16.48 0.57
CA VAL A 483 -24.66 16.17 1.49
C VAL A 483 -24.08 15.80 2.84
N ASN A 484 -24.53 16.48 3.89
CA ASN A 484 -24.14 16.15 5.25
C ASN A 484 -24.90 14.92 5.75
N ALA A 485 -24.19 13.84 6.09
CA ALA A 485 -24.76 12.57 6.52
C ALA A 485 -24.11 12.05 7.81
N ASP A 486 -24.94 11.81 8.82
CA ASP A 486 -24.61 11.12 10.06
C ASP A 486 -24.67 9.60 9.82
N ILE A 487 -23.49 8.98 9.64
CA ILE A 487 -23.37 7.54 9.36
C ILE A 487 -23.59 6.73 10.65
N VAL A 488 -24.55 5.82 10.61
CA VAL A 488 -24.86 4.85 11.67
C VAL A 488 -24.37 3.47 11.23
N SER A 489 -23.24 3.03 11.81
CA SER A 489 -22.64 1.73 11.50
C SER A 489 -23.45 0.58 12.11
N LEU A 490 -23.79 -0.41 11.28
CA LEU A 490 -24.48 -1.65 11.64
C LEU A 490 -23.74 -2.86 11.06
N HIS A 491 -23.87 -4.02 11.70
CA HIS A 491 -23.18 -5.25 11.26
C HIS A 491 -24.08 -6.21 10.46
N GLY A 492 -25.39 -5.95 10.43
CA GLY A 492 -26.40 -6.74 9.72
C GLY A 492 -27.81 -6.17 9.95
N ASN A 493 -28.78 -6.64 9.15
CA ASN A 493 -30.17 -6.14 9.15
C ASN A 493 -30.24 -4.61 8.98
N ILE A 494 -29.57 -4.09 7.95
CA ILE A 494 -29.39 -2.65 7.73
C ILE A 494 -30.75 -1.99 7.45
N GLU A 495 -31.64 -2.70 6.77
CA GLU A 495 -33.00 -2.33 6.41
C GLU A 495 -33.86 -1.97 7.63
N LEU A 496 -33.56 -2.57 8.79
CA LEU A 496 -34.28 -2.28 10.02
C LEU A 496 -34.11 -0.82 10.46
N GLY A 497 -32.98 -0.20 10.15
CA GLY A 497 -32.64 1.16 10.53
C GLY A 497 -33.74 2.18 10.20
N PRO A 498 -34.10 2.37 8.93
CA PRO A 498 -35.18 3.28 8.58
C PRO A 498 -36.59 2.77 8.93
N ILE A 499 -36.80 1.44 8.97
CA ILE A 499 -38.09 0.84 9.35
C ILE A 499 -38.49 1.24 10.77
N VAL A 500 -37.56 1.17 11.74
CA VAL A 500 -37.81 1.57 13.13
C VAL A 500 -37.63 3.07 13.37
N GLY A 501 -37.30 3.84 12.32
CA GLY A 501 -37.07 5.28 12.40
C GLY A 501 -35.74 5.69 13.04
N MET A 502 -34.76 4.78 13.11
CA MET A 502 -33.41 5.08 13.57
C MET A 502 -32.65 5.92 12.55
N THR A 503 -32.84 5.66 11.26
CA THR A 503 -32.18 6.38 10.15
C THR A 503 -33.19 6.82 9.10
N ASP A 504 -32.77 7.73 8.22
CA ASP A 504 -33.58 8.20 7.10
C ASP A 504 -33.42 7.26 5.89
N ARG A 505 -32.20 6.79 5.65
CA ARG A 505 -31.83 5.92 4.53
C ARG A 505 -30.90 4.79 4.95
N ILE A 506 -30.68 3.87 4.02
CA ILE A 506 -29.58 2.90 4.06
C ILE A 506 -28.63 3.11 2.89
N VAL A 507 -27.38 2.71 3.11
CA VAL A 507 -26.43 2.39 2.04
C VAL A 507 -26.00 0.93 2.22
N ASP A 508 -26.30 0.08 1.24
CA ASP A 508 -25.96 -1.34 1.30
C ASP A 508 -25.76 -1.91 -0.12
N ILE A 509 -25.32 -3.16 -0.20
CA ILE A 509 -25.21 -3.91 -1.46
C ILE A 509 -26.50 -4.67 -1.76
N THR A 510 -26.80 -4.82 -3.05
CA THR A 510 -27.84 -5.73 -3.52
C THR A 510 -27.40 -6.45 -4.79
N ALA A 511 -27.72 -7.74 -4.89
CA ALA A 511 -27.46 -8.53 -6.09
C ALA A 511 -28.76 -8.77 -6.89
N THR A 512 -29.79 -9.35 -6.26
CA THR A 512 -31.08 -9.66 -6.91
C THR A 512 -32.23 -8.69 -6.56
N GLY A 513 -32.00 -7.77 -5.61
CA GLY A 513 -33.03 -6.89 -5.06
C GLY A 513 -34.05 -7.57 -4.14
N ALA A 514 -33.88 -8.85 -3.80
CA ALA A 514 -34.84 -9.59 -2.96
C ALA A 514 -35.02 -8.92 -1.58
N THR A 515 -33.93 -8.67 -0.86
CA THR A 515 -33.97 -8.07 0.48
C THR A 515 -34.65 -6.69 0.51
N LEU A 516 -34.46 -5.87 -0.53
CA LEU A 516 -35.13 -4.57 -0.64
C LEU A 516 -36.64 -4.74 -0.84
N ARG A 517 -37.07 -5.68 -1.69
CA ARG A 517 -38.49 -5.97 -1.93
C ARG A 517 -39.16 -6.54 -0.68
N ASP A 518 -38.50 -7.45 0.02
CA ASP A 518 -39.04 -8.10 1.23
C ASP A 518 -39.23 -7.10 2.38
N ASN A 519 -38.49 -5.98 2.37
CA ASN A 519 -38.54 -4.93 3.38
C ASN A 519 -39.20 -3.62 2.90
N ASP A 520 -39.86 -3.62 1.75
CA ASP A 520 -40.54 -2.45 1.16
C ASP A 520 -39.62 -1.21 1.04
N LEU A 521 -38.39 -1.43 0.58
CA LEU A 521 -37.41 -0.38 0.32
C LEU A 521 -37.34 -0.04 -1.17
N VAL A 522 -37.26 1.25 -1.48
CA VAL A 522 -37.07 1.78 -2.84
C VAL A 522 -35.68 2.38 -2.99
N ILE A 523 -35.04 2.09 -4.13
CA ILE A 523 -33.71 2.61 -4.46
C ILE A 523 -33.83 4.09 -4.84
N THR A 524 -33.06 4.94 -4.17
CA THR A 524 -32.95 6.38 -4.44
C THR A 524 -31.63 6.76 -5.11
N GLY A 525 -30.62 5.91 -5.02
CA GLY A 525 -29.31 6.12 -5.65
C GLY A 525 -28.61 4.81 -5.98
N ARG A 526 -27.84 4.81 -7.07
CA ARG A 526 -26.89 3.75 -7.42
C ARG A 526 -25.48 4.29 -7.29
N ILE A 527 -24.65 3.61 -6.52
CA ILE A 527 -23.35 4.10 -6.10
C ILE A 527 -22.26 3.53 -6.99
N MET A 528 -22.09 2.21 -6.98
CA MET A 528 -21.09 1.49 -7.77
C MET A 528 -21.44 0.02 -7.88
N ASP A 529 -20.93 -0.64 -8.91
CA ASP A 529 -20.92 -2.10 -9.00
C ASP A 529 -19.65 -2.66 -8.34
N CYS A 530 -19.77 -3.86 -7.76
CA CYS A 530 -18.72 -4.51 -6.99
C CYS A 530 -18.65 -6.00 -7.34
N THR A 531 -17.45 -6.48 -7.63
CA THR A 531 -17.10 -7.87 -7.90
C THR A 531 -16.03 -8.37 -6.93
N ALA A 532 -15.76 -9.67 -6.93
CA ALA A 532 -14.64 -10.25 -6.23
C ALA A 532 -13.31 -9.89 -6.92
N ARG A 533 -12.30 -9.53 -6.14
CA ARG A 533 -10.96 -9.19 -6.62
C ARG A 533 -9.91 -10.09 -5.98
N PHE A 534 -8.88 -10.42 -6.76
CA PHE A 534 -7.63 -10.98 -6.24
C PHE A 534 -6.67 -9.85 -5.91
N PHE A 535 -6.18 -9.84 -4.67
CA PHE A 535 -5.32 -8.80 -4.14
C PHE A 535 -4.19 -9.41 -3.32
N VAL A 536 -3.10 -8.66 -3.17
CA VAL A 536 -1.85 -9.17 -2.62
C VAL A 536 -1.18 -8.14 -1.72
N ASN A 537 -0.37 -8.62 -0.78
CA ASN A 537 0.53 -7.73 -0.08
C ASN A 537 1.63 -7.22 -1.05
N PRO A 538 1.91 -5.90 -1.12
CA PRO A 538 2.93 -5.39 -2.03
C PRO A 538 4.33 -5.98 -1.81
N GLY A 539 4.70 -6.31 -0.57
CA GLY A 539 5.94 -7.01 -0.25
C GLY A 539 5.95 -8.41 -0.84
N ALA A 540 4.88 -9.19 -0.64
CA ALA A 540 4.76 -10.52 -1.22
C ALA A 540 4.84 -10.50 -2.76
N ALA A 541 4.18 -9.53 -3.42
CA ALA A 541 4.26 -9.36 -4.87
C ALA A 541 5.66 -9.01 -5.40
N ARG A 542 6.51 -8.41 -4.56
CA ARG A 542 7.88 -7.99 -4.90
C ARG A 542 8.91 -9.08 -4.61
N LEU A 543 8.67 -9.90 -3.59
CA LEU A 543 9.63 -10.87 -3.07
C LEU A 543 9.34 -12.30 -3.54
N ASP A 544 8.08 -12.61 -3.83
CA ASP A 544 7.65 -13.95 -4.22
C ASP A 544 6.99 -13.95 -5.61
N PRO A 545 7.69 -14.42 -6.66
CA PRO A 545 7.14 -14.45 -8.01
C PRO A 545 5.90 -15.36 -8.14
N ARG A 546 5.71 -16.32 -7.23
CA ARG A 546 4.54 -17.24 -7.23
C ARG A 546 3.23 -16.48 -7.12
N VAL A 547 3.21 -15.37 -6.39
CA VAL A 547 2.04 -14.50 -6.21
C VAL A 547 1.58 -13.91 -7.54
N ARG A 548 2.51 -13.40 -8.34
CA ARG A 548 2.20 -12.80 -9.65
C ARG A 548 1.89 -13.86 -10.70
N ASN A 549 2.59 -14.99 -10.68
CA ASN A 549 2.24 -16.15 -11.51
C ASN A 549 0.80 -16.63 -11.25
N LEU A 550 0.37 -16.64 -10.00
CA LEU A 550 -1.02 -16.95 -9.64
C LEU A 550 -1.98 -15.89 -10.18
N ALA A 551 -1.66 -14.60 -10.06
CA ALA A 551 -2.47 -13.52 -10.62
C ALA A 551 -2.70 -13.71 -12.13
N ASP A 552 -1.65 -13.99 -12.90
CA ASP A 552 -1.74 -14.20 -14.36
C ASP A 552 -2.62 -15.40 -14.73
N ARG A 553 -2.51 -16.49 -13.96
CA ARG A 553 -3.34 -17.69 -14.12
C ARG A 553 -4.81 -17.40 -13.80
N LEU A 554 -5.08 -16.68 -12.73
CA LEU A 554 -6.44 -16.27 -12.35
C LEU A 554 -7.05 -15.36 -13.41
N ALA A 555 -6.30 -14.35 -13.89
CA ALA A 555 -6.74 -13.47 -14.97
C ALA A 555 -7.08 -14.25 -16.24
N THR A 556 -6.29 -15.27 -16.58
CA THR A 556 -6.60 -16.16 -17.71
C THR A 556 -7.84 -17.02 -17.46
N ALA A 557 -8.01 -17.54 -16.24
CA ALA A 557 -9.12 -18.41 -15.88
C ALA A 557 -10.50 -17.73 -15.92
N VAL A 558 -10.54 -16.39 -15.82
CA VAL A 558 -11.80 -15.61 -15.80
C VAL A 558 -12.16 -14.95 -17.13
N LYS A 559 -11.22 -14.84 -18.10
CA LYS A 559 -11.44 -14.14 -19.40
C LYS A 559 -12.69 -14.59 -20.17
N ASP A 560 -13.04 -15.87 -20.09
CA ASP A 560 -14.14 -16.47 -20.87
C ASP A 560 -15.30 -17.00 -20.00
N LYS A 561 -15.31 -16.68 -18.70
CA LYS A 561 -16.37 -17.12 -17.78
C LYS A 561 -17.48 -16.09 -17.69
N HIS A 562 -18.72 -16.54 -17.85
CA HIS A 562 -19.90 -15.75 -17.51
C HIS A 562 -20.33 -16.12 -16.09
N PHE A 563 -20.40 -15.14 -15.20
CA PHE A 563 -20.82 -15.35 -13.81
C PHE A 563 -22.21 -14.78 -13.59
N GLU A 564 -23.08 -15.55 -12.96
CA GLU A 564 -24.39 -15.05 -12.53
C GLU A 564 -24.23 -14.14 -11.30
N PRO A 565 -25.11 -13.12 -11.12
CA PRO A 565 -25.14 -12.34 -9.89
C PRO A 565 -25.38 -13.23 -8.67
N VAL A 566 -24.79 -12.87 -7.52
CA VAL A 566 -24.91 -13.66 -6.29
C VAL A 566 -26.38 -13.78 -5.88
N ALA A 567 -26.90 -15.00 -5.83
CA ALA A 567 -28.23 -15.25 -5.28
C ALA A 567 -28.21 -15.12 -3.75
N GLY A 568 -28.85 -14.08 -3.22
CA GLY A 568 -29.29 -13.98 -1.82
C GLY A 568 -28.18 -14.08 -0.77
N SER A 569 -27.58 -12.95 -0.38
CA SER A 569 -26.89 -12.86 0.92
C SER A 569 -27.92 -12.65 2.04
N ALA A 570 -28.65 -13.71 2.36
CA ALA A 570 -29.42 -13.83 3.59
C ALA A 570 -29.04 -15.18 4.23
N GLN A 571 -28.10 -15.14 5.15
CA GLN A 571 -27.96 -16.13 6.22
C GLN A 571 -27.79 -15.42 7.54
#